data_AF-A0AA47AF82-F1
#
_entry.id   AF-A0AA47AF82-F1
#
_cell.length_a   1.000
_cell.length_b   1.000
_cell.length_c   1.000
_cell.angle_alpha   90.00
_cell.angle_beta   90.00
_cell.angle_gamma   90.00
#
_symmetry.space_group_name_H-M   'P 1'
#
loop_
_entity.id
_entity.type
_entity.pdbx_description
1 polymer ?
#
loop_
_entity_poly.entity_id
_entity_poly.type
_entity_poly.pdbx_seq_one_letter_code
_entity_poly.pdbx_strand_id
1 'polypeptide(L)'
;MTPDVLALLQGLTEQQKNYVLSAQARQKETGMAYLFWFVLGVHYFYLNKPFINIIYWLTAGGLGIWMIIDLFRIPGMVKDRNKAVIKEAIEEAKKLYPEVQ
;
A
#
# COMPACT_ATOMS: atom_id res chain seq x y z
N MET A 1 -11.11 -5.53 -6.29
CA MET A 1 -11.32 -4.11 -5.95
C MET A 1 -12.22 -4.02 -4.73
N THR A 2 -11.88 -3.24 -3.70
CA THR A 2 -12.77 -3.05 -2.54
C THR A 2 -13.94 -2.12 -2.90
N PRO A 3 -15.13 -2.29 -2.26
CA PRO A 3 -16.30 -1.45 -2.53
C PRO A 3 -16.02 0.05 -2.42
N ASP A 4 -15.17 0.43 -1.45
CA ASP A 4 -14.73 1.81 -1.24
C ASP A 4 -14.06 2.43 -2.47
N VAL A 5 -13.30 1.65 -3.23
CA VAL A 5 -12.55 2.12 -4.40
C VAL A 5 -13.48 2.33 -5.58
N LEU A 6 -14.49 1.47 -5.73
CA LEU A 6 -15.49 1.60 -6.79
C LEU A 6 -16.30 2.88 -6.61
N ALA A 7 -16.69 3.21 -5.38
CA ALA A 7 -17.37 4.46 -5.06
C ALA A 7 -16.52 5.70 -5.41
N LEU A 8 -15.21 5.64 -5.19
CA LEU A 8 -14.28 6.72 -5.54
C LEU A 8 -14.12 6.90 -7.07
N LEU A 9 -14.17 5.80 -7.83
CA LEU A 9 -14.05 5.83 -9.28
C LEU A 9 -15.32 6.34 -9.98
N GLN A 10 -16.49 6.17 -9.36
CA GLN A 10 -17.77 6.62 -9.92
C GLN A 10 -17.84 8.15 -10.11
N GLY A 11 -17.14 8.91 -9.27
CA GLY A 11 -17.10 10.38 -9.33
C GLY A 11 -15.95 10.98 -10.15
N LEU A 12 -15.25 10.19 -10.97
CA LEU A 12 -14.10 10.65 -11.75
C LEU A 12 -14.40 10.65 -13.26
N THR A 13 -13.72 11.51 -14.02
CA THR A 13 -13.76 11.51 -15.48
C THR A 13 -13.04 10.27 -16.05
N GLU A 14 -13.31 9.90 -17.30
CA GLU A 14 -12.65 8.75 -17.95
C GLU A 14 -11.11 8.87 -17.96
N GLN A 15 -10.59 10.07 -18.16
CA GLN A 15 -9.14 10.32 -18.10
C GLN A 15 -8.58 10.10 -16.70
N GLN A 16 -9.28 10.60 -15.67
CA GLN A 16 -8.88 10.41 -14.28
C GLN A 16 -8.98 8.93 -13.86
N LYS A 17 -10.03 8.21 -14.29
CA LYS A 17 -10.18 6.78 -14.04
C LYS A 17 -9.02 5.99 -14.63
N ASN A 18 -8.66 6.22 -15.89
CA ASN A 18 -7.56 5.50 -16.55
C ASN A 18 -6.23 5.73 -15.84
N TYR A 19 -5.96 6.94 -15.36
CA TYR A 19 -4.79 7.23 -14.54
C TYR A 19 -4.78 6.44 -13.22
N VAL A 20 -5.89 6.48 -12.48
CA VAL A 20 -6.02 5.77 -11.20
C VAL A 20 -5.94 4.24 -11.38
N LEU A 21 -6.51 3.69 -12.46
CA LEU A 21 -6.40 2.28 -12.82
C LEU A 21 -4.94 1.88 -13.09
N SER A 22 -4.17 2.74 -13.77
CA SER A 22 -2.73 2.51 -13.99
C SER A 22 -1.93 2.52 -12.69
N ALA A 23 -2.31 3.37 -11.73
CA ALA A 23 -1.70 3.39 -10.40
C ALA A 23 -2.12 2.17 -9.56
N GLN A 24 -3.36 1.70 -9.72
CA GLN A 24 -3.86 0.51 -9.06
C GLN A 24 -3.12 -0.77 -9.48
N ALA A 25 -2.65 -0.85 -10.72
CA ALA A 25 -1.79 -1.95 -11.18
C ALA A 25 -0.45 -2.02 -10.40
N ARG A 26 -0.04 -0.95 -9.70
CA ARG A 26 1.16 -0.90 -8.87
C ARG A 26 0.91 -1.27 -7.40
N GLN A 27 -0.29 -1.76 -7.06
CA GLN A 27 -0.62 -2.19 -5.71
C GLN A 27 0.34 -3.28 -5.22
N LYS A 28 0.63 -3.21 -3.93
CA LYS A 28 1.51 -4.16 -3.26
C LYS A 28 0.74 -5.43 -2.96
N GLU A 29 1.38 -6.57 -3.18
CA GLU A 29 0.79 -7.87 -2.90
C GLU A 29 1.13 -8.32 -1.48
N THR A 30 0.14 -8.85 -0.78
CA THR A 30 0.32 -9.39 0.58
C THR A 30 1.27 -10.60 0.57
N GLY A 31 1.23 -11.43 -0.48
CA GLY A 31 2.14 -12.57 -0.63
C GLY A 31 3.61 -12.16 -0.69
N MET A 32 3.92 -11.11 -1.46
CA MET A 32 5.29 -10.56 -1.52
C MET A 32 5.73 -9.96 -0.18
N ALA A 33 4.82 -9.31 0.55
CA ALA A 33 5.11 -8.82 1.90
C ALA A 33 5.45 -9.98 2.86
N TYR A 34 4.74 -11.11 2.80
CA TYR A 34 5.07 -12.30 3.58
C TYR A 34 6.39 -12.95 3.17
N LEU A 35 6.71 -12.99 1.88
CA LEU A 35 7.98 -13.51 1.39
C LEU A 35 9.15 -12.68 1.95
N PHE A 36 9.06 -11.35 1.87
CA PHE A 36 10.09 -10.47 2.43
C PHE A 36 10.18 -10.51 3.96
N TRP A 37 9.05 -10.77 4.63
CA TRP A 37 9.01 -10.95 6.08
C TRP A 37 9.76 -12.22 6.49
N PHE A 38 9.50 -13.36 5.84
CA PHE A 38 10.08 -14.65 6.18
C PHE A 38 11.57 -14.77 5.83
N VAL A 39 12.01 -14.24 4.68
CA VAL A 39 13.38 -14.44 4.20
C VAL A 39 14.39 -13.49 4.86
N LEU A 40 14.07 -12.20 4.97
CA LEU A 40 15.02 -11.16 5.42
C LEU A 40 14.45 -10.21 6.47
N GLY A 41 13.17 -10.35 6.84
CA GLY A 41 12.48 -9.38 7.70
C GLY A 41 12.31 -7.99 7.06
N VAL A 42 12.58 -7.82 5.76
CA VAL A 42 12.58 -6.53 5.04
C VAL A 42 11.20 -6.06 4.55
N HIS A 43 10.14 -6.71 5.01
CA HIS A 43 8.77 -6.37 4.62
C HIS A 43 8.38 -4.92 4.92
N TYR A 44 8.95 -4.30 5.96
CA TYR A 44 8.73 -2.87 6.24
C TYR A 44 9.33 -1.96 5.16
N PHE A 45 10.45 -2.32 4.53
CA PHE A 45 10.96 -1.61 3.36
C PHE A 45 9.99 -1.70 2.18
N TYR A 46 9.44 -2.89 1.92
CA TYR A 46 8.45 -3.09 0.85
C TYR A 46 7.18 -2.24 1.05
N LEU A 47 6.82 -2.00 2.31
CA LEU A 47 5.68 -1.17 2.74
C LEU A 47 6.01 0.32 2.89
N ASN A 48 7.18 0.79 2.43
CA ASN A 48 7.65 2.18 2.56
C ASN A 48 7.75 2.68 4.02
N LYS A 49 8.15 1.82 4.96
CA LYS A 49 8.35 2.13 6.38
C LYS A 49 9.80 1.82 6.83
N PRO A 50 10.82 2.51 6.30
CA PRO A 50 12.23 2.18 6.55
C PRO A 50 12.64 2.34 8.02
N PHE A 51 12.11 3.36 8.72
CA PHE A 51 12.42 3.58 10.13
C PHE A 51 11.96 2.43 11.04
N ILE A 52 10.78 1.87 10.75
CA ILE A 52 10.26 0.71 11.49
C ILE A 52 11.12 -0.53 11.21
N ASN A 53 11.61 -0.69 9.97
CA ASN A 53 12.52 -1.77 9.62
C ASN A 53 13.84 -1.71 10.41
N ILE A 54 14.38 -0.51 10.64
CA ILE A 54 15.58 -0.31 11.43
C ILE A 54 15.33 -0.70 12.90
N ILE A 55 14.20 -0.31 13.48
CA ILE A 55 13.82 -0.72 14.84
C ILE A 55 13.63 -2.24 14.93
N TYR A 56 13.01 -2.85 13.92
CA TYR A 56 12.83 -4.30 13.84
C TYR A 56 14.18 -5.03 13.86
N TRP A 57 15.17 -4.55 13.12
CA TRP A 57 16.52 -5.10 13.12
C TRP A 57 17.28 -4.81 14.43
N LEU A 58 17.14 -3.61 14.99
CA LEU A 58 17.76 -3.25 16.27
C LEU A 58 17.25 -4.12 17.43
N THR A 59 15.99 -4.55 17.34
CA THR A 59 15.37 -5.47 18.29
C THR A 59 15.56 -6.95 17.92
N ALA A 60 16.32 -7.25 16.85
CA ALA A 60 16.50 -8.59 16.28
C ALA A 60 15.17 -9.35 16.04
N GLY A 61 14.12 -8.63 15.64
CA GLY A 61 12.77 -9.19 15.49
C GLY A 61 12.08 -9.56 16.82
N GLY A 62 12.58 -9.02 17.95
CA GLY A 62 11.96 -9.09 19.27
C GLY A 62 11.83 -10.50 19.85
N LEU A 63 12.83 -11.39 19.66
CA LEU A 63 12.80 -12.81 20.07
C LEU A 63 11.68 -13.65 19.41
N GLY A 64 11.19 -13.24 18.24
CA GLY A 64 10.14 -13.96 17.50
C GLY A 64 8.71 -13.61 17.91
N ILE A 65 8.50 -12.86 19.00
CA ILE A 65 7.19 -12.31 19.35
C ILE A 65 6.72 -11.30 18.30
N TRP A 66 7.64 -10.46 17.83
CA TRP A 66 7.35 -9.47 16.80
C TRP A 66 6.99 -10.11 15.46
N MET A 67 7.61 -11.26 15.13
CA MET A 67 7.21 -12.08 13.98
C MET A 67 5.74 -12.51 14.08
N ILE A 68 5.29 -12.99 15.24
CA ILE A 68 3.88 -13.41 15.42
C ILE A 68 2.93 -12.21 15.25
N ILE A 69 3.28 -11.04 15.78
CA ILE A 69 2.48 -9.82 15.63
C ILE A 69 2.40 -9.41 14.14
N ASP A 70 3.52 -9.46 13.43
CA ASP A 70 3.59 -9.11 12.01
C ASP A 70 2.71 -10.02 11.14
N LEU A 71 2.53 -11.29 11.51
CA LEU A 71 1.65 -12.23 10.80
C LEU A 71 0.23 -11.67 10.65
N PHE A 72 -0.31 -11.06 11.71
CA PHE A 72 -1.65 -10.45 11.71
C PHE A 72 -1.64 -9.02 11.18
N ARG A 73 -0.49 -8.32 11.26
CA ARG A 73 -0.38 -6.92 10.88
C ARG A 73 -0.15 -6.70 9.39
N ILE A 74 0.57 -7.60 8.72
CA ILE A 74 0.92 -7.50 7.29
C ILE A 74 -0.30 -7.26 6.39
N PRO A 75 -1.42 -8.00 6.50
CA PRO A 75 -2.60 -7.76 5.66
C PRO A 75 -3.18 -6.35 5.83
N GLY A 76 -3.19 -5.85 7.07
CA GLY A 76 -3.63 -4.49 7.38
C GLY A 76 -2.70 -3.44 6.74
N MET A 77 -1.39 -3.60 6.91
CA MET A 77 -0.41 -2.67 6.33
C MET A 77 -0.45 -2.62 4.80
N VAL A 78 -0.63 -3.77 4.15
CA VAL A 78 -0.77 -3.85 2.69
C VAL A 78 -2.04 -3.15 2.24
N LYS A 79 -3.16 -3.39 2.92
CA LYS A 79 -4.45 -2.72 2.63
C LYS A 79 -4.34 -1.20 2.78
N ASP A 80 -3.71 -0.74 3.85
CA ASP A 80 -3.51 0.68 4.12
C ASP A 80 -2.62 1.33 3.06
N ARG A 81 -1.51 0.67 2.69
CA ARG A 81 -0.62 1.17 1.63
C ARG A 81 -1.34 1.24 0.28
N ASN A 82 -2.09 0.20 -0.07
CA ASN A 82 -2.85 0.15 -1.32
C ASN A 82 -3.96 1.22 -1.37
N LYS A 83 -4.57 1.54 -0.23
CA LYS A 83 -5.54 2.64 -0.11
C LYS A 83 -4.87 4.02 -0.26
N ALA A 84 -3.70 4.21 0.33
CA ALA A 84 -2.91 5.44 0.17
C ALA A 84 -2.53 5.67 -1.30
N VAL A 85 -2.02 4.64 -1.99
CA VAL A 85 -1.66 4.72 -3.42
C VAL A 85 -2.85 5.16 -4.29
N ILE A 86 -4.06 4.64 -4.03
CA ILE A 86 -5.25 5.04 -4.79
C ILE A 86 -5.60 6.50 -4.51
N LYS A 87 -5.55 6.94 -3.24
CA LYS A 87 -5.85 8.34 -2.89
C LYS A 87 -4.88 9.31 -3.55
N GLU A 88 -3.59 9.03 -3.44
CA GLU A 88 -2.52 9.81 -4.10
C GLU A 88 -2.77 9.88 -5.61
N ALA A 89 -3.08 8.75 -6.25
CA ALA A 89 -3.38 8.71 -7.69
C ALA A 89 -4.63 9.50 -8.08
N ILE A 90 -5.67 9.54 -7.24
CA ILE A 90 -6.88 10.33 -7.48
C ILE A 90 -6.57 11.83 -7.39
N GLU A 91 -5.82 12.24 -6.37
CA GLU A 91 -5.43 13.64 -6.21
C GLU A 91 -4.54 14.12 -7.36
N GLU A 92 -3.57 13.30 -7.77
CA GLU A 92 -2.72 13.56 -8.93
C GLU A 92 -3.55 13.63 -10.22
N ALA A 93 -4.47 12.69 -10.44
CA ALA A 93 -5.36 12.68 -11.60
C ALA A 93 -6.20 13.96 -11.69
N LYS A 94 -6.78 14.41 -10.56
CA LYS A 94 -7.55 15.67 -10.50
C LYS A 94 -6.70 16.90 -10.79
N LYS A 95 -5.46 16.91 -10.33
CA LYS A 95 -4.51 18.00 -10.57
C LYS A 95 -4.03 18.06 -12.03
N LEU A 96 -3.80 16.89 -12.64
CA LEU A 96 -3.34 16.77 -14.02
C LEU A 96 -4.45 16.99 -15.05
N TYR A 97 -5.67 16.55 -14.73
CA TYR A 97 -6.85 16.68 -15.58
C TYR A 97 -7.93 17.46 -14.81
N PRO A 98 -7.76 18.80 -14.66
CA PRO A 98 -8.79 19.63 -14.06
C PRO A 98 -10.06 19.52 -14.91
N GLU A 99 -11.22 19.49 -14.24
CA GLU A 99 -12.50 19.50 -14.93
C GLU A 99 -12.59 20.81 -15.73
N VAL A 100 -12.53 20.68 -17.05
CA VAL A 100 -12.76 21.81 -17.95
C VAL A 100 -14.23 22.18 -17.75
N GLN A 101 -14.47 23.38 -17.20
CA GLN A 101 -15.81 23.92 -16.94
C GLN A 101 -16.68 23.91 -18.20
#